data_AF-A0A7Z8E2C9-F1
#
_entry.id   AF-A0A7Z8E2C9-F1
#
_cell.length_a   1.000
_cell.length_b   1.000
_cell.length_c   1.000
_cell.angle_alpha   90.00
_cell.angle_beta   90.00
_cell.angle_gamma   90.00
#
_symmetry.space_group_name_H-M   'P 1'
#
loop_
_entity.id
_entity.type
_entity.pdbx_description
1 polymer ?
#
loop_
_entity_poly.entity_id
_entity_poly.type
_entity_poly.pdbx_seq_one_letter_code
_entity_poly.pdbx_strand_id
1 'polypeptide(L)'
;MEYNLKEVLKNLFINLVVTFVVAFVFDYFNINNDRHGWFFNIISKIDFIHIFDNKTANAIVILGLVITIIELIYDVFFDDDDDE
;
A
#
# COMPACT_ATOMS: atom_id res chain seq x y z
N MET A 1 7.80 15.10 -24.40
CA MET A 1 7.19 14.45 -23.23
C MET A 1 6.80 13.04 -23.64
N GLU A 2 7.75 12.11 -23.62
CA GLU A 2 7.41 10.69 -23.76
C GLU A 2 7.18 10.20 -22.34
N TYR A 3 5.92 10.32 -21.90
CA TYR A 3 5.51 9.86 -20.58
C TYR A 3 5.91 8.39 -20.46
N ASN A 4 6.82 8.07 -19.54
CA ASN A 4 7.38 6.71 -19.43
C ASN A 4 6.38 5.81 -18.69
N LEU A 5 5.16 5.70 -19.24
CA LEU A 5 4.03 4.94 -18.71
C LEU A 5 4.43 3.52 -18.31
N LYS A 6 5.38 2.93 -19.04
CA LYS A 6 5.92 1.61 -18.76
C LYS A 6 6.64 1.54 -17.41
N GLU A 7 7.37 2.59 -17.05
CA GLU A 7 8.10 2.70 -15.78
C GLU A 7 7.15 2.91 -14.61
N VAL A 8 6.20 3.84 -14.75
CA VAL A 8 5.14 4.09 -13.74
C VAL A 8 4.31 2.83 -13.49
N LEU A 9 3.86 2.13 -14.56
CA LEU A 9 3.12 0.88 -14.42
C LEU A 9 3.94 -0.24 -13.79
N LYS A 10 5.25 -0.30 -14.08
CA LYS A 10 6.16 -1.28 -13.47
C LYS A 10 6.30 -1.01 -11.97
N ASN A 11 6.51 0.24 -11.57
CA ASN A 11 6.64 0.62 -10.16
C ASN A 11 5.33 0.33 -9.40
N LEU A 12 4.19 0.71 -9.98
CA LEU A 12 2.88 0.42 -9.43
C LEU A 12 2.65 -1.10 -9.24
N PHE A 13 3.02 -1.91 -10.22
CA PHE A 13 2.92 -3.37 -10.11
C PHE A 13 3.82 -3.93 -9.01
N ILE A 14 5.06 -3.44 -8.90
CA ILE A 14 6.00 -3.85 -7.85
C ILE A 14 5.43 -3.51 -6.47
N ASN A 15 4.90 -2.30 -6.28
CA ASN A 15 4.38 -1.86 -4.98
C ASN A 15 3.16 -2.66 -4.56
N LEU A 16 2.28 -3.01 -5.50
CA LEU A 16 1.17 -3.93 -5.25
C LEU A 16 1.67 -5.32 -4.84
N VAL A 17 2.59 -5.92 -5.60
CA VAL A 17 3.12 -7.25 -5.28
C VAL A 17 3.80 -7.27 -3.92
N VAL A 18 4.65 -6.28 -3.63
CA VAL A 18 5.34 -6.17 -2.33
C VAL A 18 4.34 -6.02 -1.20
N THR A 19 3.33 -5.17 -1.36
CA THR A 19 2.25 -4.97 -0.36
C THR A 19 1.56 -6.29 -0.03
N PHE A 20 1.18 -7.07 -1.05
CA PHE A 20 0.54 -8.37 -0.87
C PHE A 20 1.47 -9.41 -0.24
N VAL A 21 2.75 -9.43 -0.62
CA VAL A 21 3.74 -10.33 -0.02
C VAL A 21 3.94 -10.01 1.47
N VAL A 22 4.07 -8.74 1.83
CA VAL A 22 4.21 -8.33 3.24
C VAL A 22 2.95 -8.68 4.03
N ALA A 23 1.77 -8.39 3.50
CA ALA A 23 0.51 -8.75 4.16
C ALA A 23 0.39 -10.27 4.36
N PHE A 24 0.76 -11.06 3.35
CA PHE A 24 0.77 -12.53 3.42
C PHE A 24 1.73 -13.04 4.49
N VAL A 25 2.93 -12.46 4.61
CA VAL A 25 3.88 -12.81 5.68
C VAL A 25 3.28 -12.52 7.05
N PHE A 26 2.65 -11.37 7.24
CA PHE A 26 2.02 -11.01 8.51
C PHE A 26 0.85 -11.93 8.88
N ASP A 27 0.05 -12.32 7.89
CA ASP A 27 -1.02 -13.30 8.06
C ASP A 27 -0.46 -14.69 8.42
N TYR A 28 0.53 -15.17 7.67
CA TYR A 28 1.18 -16.48 7.89
C TYR A 28 1.79 -16.62 9.28
N PHE A 29 2.47 -15.59 9.77
CA PHE A 29 3.04 -15.59 11.12
C PHE A 29 1.99 -15.28 12.21
N ASN A 30 0.73 -15.09 11.83
CA ASN A 30 -0.37 -14.65 12.69
C ASN A 30 0.07 -13.48 13.59
N ILE A 31 0.75 -12.50 12.98
CA ILE A 31 1.17 -11.28 13.66
C ILE A 31 -0.09 -10.48 13.88
N ASN A 32 -0.76 -10.78 15.00
CA ASN A 32 -1.97 -10.12 15.42
C ASN A 32 -1.58 -9.18 16.55
N ASN A 33 -1.48 -7.89 16.24
CA ASN A 33 -1.05 -6.91 17.22
C ASN A 33 -2.26 -6.45 18.05
N ASP A 34 -2.75 -7.34 18.91
CA ASP A 34 -3.90 -7.09 19.81
C ASP A 34 -3.59 -6.02 20.88
N ARG A 35 -2.43 -5.35 20.81
CA ARG A 35 -2.03 -4.24 21.68
C ARG A 35 -2.25 -2.91 20.96
N HIS A 36 -3.38 -2.28 21.28
CA HIS A 36 -3.84 -0.96 20.86
C HIS A 36 -2.74 0.10 20.73
N GLY A 37 -2.17 0.27 19.53
CA GLY A 37 -1.53 1.51 19.10
C GLY A 37 -2.53 2.40 18.38
N TRP A 38 -2.34 3.73 18.41
CA TRP A 38 -3.23 4.72 17.75
C TRP A 38 -3.48 4.42 16.26
N PHE A 39 -2.52 3.73 15.64
CA PHE A 39 -2.42 3.40 14.23
C PHE A 39 -3.46 2.36 13.85
N PHE A 40 -3.61 1.34 14.69
CA PHE A 40 -4.62 0.30 14.53
C PHE A 40 -6.04 0.83 14.75
N ASN A 41 -6.22 1.90 15.55
CA ASN A 41 -7.53 2.49 15.77
C ASN A 41 -8.02 3.36 14.59
N ILE A 42 -7.08 3.86 13.78
CA ILE A 42 -7.41 4.54 12.51
C ILE A 42 -7.70 3.48 11.44
N ILE A 43 -6.89 2.42 11.39
CA ILE A 43 -7.06 1.38 10.37
C ILE A 43 -8.25 0.46 10.67
N SER A 44 -8.60 0.22 11.93
CA SER A 44 -9.82 -0.53 12.29
C SER A 44 -11.12 0.19 11.89
N LYS A 45 -11.06 1.51 11.63
CA LYS A 45 -12.17 2.27 11.03
C LYS A 45 -12.22 2.13 9.50
N ILE A 46 -11.11 1.72 8.91
CA ILE A 46 -10.89 1.53 7.49
C ILE A 46 -11.15 0.04 7.22
N ASP A 47 -12.43 -0.35 7.25
CA ASP A 47 -12.88 -1.75 7.22
C ASP A 47 -13.39 -2.18 5.83
N PHE A 48 -12.86 -1.59 4.76
CA PHE A 48 -13.42 -1.76 3.40
C PHE A 48 -12.78 -2.90 2.58
N ILE A 49 -11.62 -3.43 3.00
CA ILE A 49 -10.92 -4.52 2.29
C ILE A 49 -10.60 -5.64 3.28
N HIS A 50 -11.20 -6.81 3.08
CA HIS A 50 -11.02 -8.02 3.89
C HIS A 50 -10.51 -9.14 2.99
N ILE A 51 -9.20 -9.31 2.92
CA ILE A 51 -8.54 -10.34 2.09
C ILE A 51 -8.04 -11.50 2.95
N PHE A 52 -7.62 -11.21 4.18
CA PHE A 52 -7.09 -12.14 5.17
C PHE A 52 -7.98 -12.16 6.42
N ASP A 53 -7.93 -13.25 7.18
CA ASP A 53 -8.61 -13.31 8.49
C ASP A 53 -7.87 -12.42 9.52
N ASN A 54 -6.57 -12.18 9.33
CA ASN A 54 -5.78 -11.28 10.14
C ASN A 54 -6.05 -9.80 9.79
N LYS A 55 -6.63 -9.06 10.75
CA LYS A 55 -6.90 -7.62 10.62
C LYS A 55 -5.65 -6.78 10.37
N THR A 56 -4.50 -7.18 10.91
CA THR A 56 -3.20 -6.53 10.68
C THR A 56 -2.73 -6.73 9.24
N ALA A 57 -2.94 -7.90 8.66
CA ALA A 57 -2.61 -8.15 7.26
C ALA A 57 -3.49 -7.31 6.33
N ASN A 58 -4.79 -7.24 6.60
CA ASN A 58 -5.70 -6.34 5.86
C ASN A 58 -5.32 -4.87 6.00
N ALA A 59 -4.91 -4.44 7.20
CA ALA A 59 -4.42 -3.09 7.44
C ALA A 59 -3.21 -2.74 6.56
N ILE A 60 -2.26 -3.65 6.44
CA ILE A 60 -1.07 -3.49 5.59
C ILE A 60 -1.45 -3.38 4.12
N VAL A 61 -2.40 -4.20 3.64
CA VAL A 61 -2.89 -4.10 2.26
C VAL A 61 -3.45 -2.72 1.99
N ILE A 62 -4.32 -2.21 2.87
CA ILE A 62 -4.96 -0.91 2.64
C ILE A 62 -3.93 0.22 2.64
N LEU A 63 -2.98 0.19 3.57
CA LEU A 63 -1.90 1.19 3.60
C LEU A 63 -1.04 1.14 2.34
N GLY A 64 -0.64 -0.05 1.91
CA GLY A 64 0.15 -0.21 0.69
C GLY A 64 -0.59 0.28 -0.55
N LEU A 65 -1.90 0.06 -0.63
CA LEU A 65 -2.75 0.62 -1.68
C LEU A 65 -2.80 2.15 -1.63
N VAL A 66 -2.97 2.75 -0.45
CA VAL A 66 -2.99 4.21 -0.28
C VAL A 66 -1.65 4.83 -0.71
N ILE A 67 -0.54 4.24 -0.27
CA ILE A 67 0.81 4.69 -0.66
C ILE A 67 0.98 4.59 -2.17
N THR A 68 0.60 3.46 -2.77
CA THR A 68 0.70 3.25 -4.22
C THR A 68 -0.12 4.27 -5.01
N ILE A 69 -1.30 4.66 -4.52
CA ILE A 69 -2.13 5.70 -5.15
C ILE A 69 -1.46 7.08 -5.03
N ILE A 70 -0.88 7.40 -3.87
CA ILE A 70 -0.18 8.67 -3.65
C ILE A 70 1.05 8.76 -4.56
N GLU A 71 1.85 7.69 -4.64
CA GLU A 71 3.01 7.60 -5.54
C GLU A 71 2.59 7.74 -7.00
N LEU A 72 1.52 7.05 -7.42
CA LEU A 72 0.99 7.22 -8.77
C LEU A 72 0.59 8.67 -9.06
N ILE A 73 -0.04 9.36 -8.11
CA ILE A 73 -0.40 10.77 -8.28
C ILE A 73 0.87 11.64 -8.37
N TYR A 74 1.89 11.36 -7.57
CA TYR A 74 3.16 12.07 -7.62
C TYR A 74 3.85 11.89 -8.98
N ASP A 75 4.03 10.64 -9.40
CA ASP A 75 4.67 10.26 -10.68
C ASP A 75 3.89 10.76 -11.92
N VAL A 76 2.58 10.96 -11.80
CA VAL A 76 1.73 11.44 -12.92
C VAL A 76 1.62 12.95 -12.99
N PHE A 77 1.58 13.63 -11.84
CA PHE A 77 1.22 15.05 -11.79
C PHE A 77 2.32 15.97 -11.30
N PHE A 78 3.36 15.45 -10.65
CA PHE A 78 4.38 16.26 -9.96
C PHE A 78 5.82 15.92 -10.37
N ASP A 79 6.08 14.73 -10.94
CA ASP A 79 7.42 14.32 -11.40
C ASP A 79 7.83 15.00 -12.73
N ASP A 80 6.96 15.83 -13.32
CA ASP A 80 7.26 16.69 -14.48
C ASP A 80 7.90 18.05 -14.09
N ASP A 81 8.01 18.39 -12.79
CA ASP A 81 8.45 19.72 -12.32
C ASP A 81 9.93 19.79 -11.83
N ASP A 82 10.68 18.69 -11.81
CA ASP A 82 12.07 18.64 -11.30
C ASP A 82 13.14 18.59 -12.41
N ASP A 83 12.83 19.10 -13.61
CA ASP A 83 13.81 19.38 -14.67
C ASP A 83 14.11 20.90 -14.77
N GLU A 84 14.82 21.44 -13.76
CA GLU A 84 15.63 22.68 -13.88
C GLU A 84 17.13 22.40 -13.70
#